data_AF-A0A7C4DK85-F1
#
_entry.id   AF-A0A7C4DK85-F1
#
_cell.length_a   1.000
_cell.length_b   1.000
_cell.length_c   1.000
_cell.angle_alpha   90.00
_cell.angle_beta   90.00
_cell.angle_gamma   90.00
#
_symmetry.space_group_name_H-M   'P 1'
#
loop_
_entity.id
_entity.type
_entity.pdbx_description
1 polymer ?
#
loop_
_entity_poly.entity_id
_entity_poly.type
_entity_poly.pdbx_seq_one_letter_code
_entity_poly.pdbx_strand_id
1 'polypeptide(L)'
;MATEVKFGDWIGKGFELYKQNIGVLILATLVALVLSSVTLGILAGPMMAGLCLLALDLADGKGRPDIGRIFNGFQRFVPAFLFVLMLAVVFGIVSVLGRIPLIGQAISLAAALVIPALVLFAMWLIADRGRGCWEATQESVAAVLPQFWPLLGFSIVTSILGSVGVVLCGVGLIVTWPMALCAWAVAYRAFFPAPAAGAETALPTAPAAPPPPQA
;
A
#
# COMPACT_ATOMS: atom_id res chain seq x y z
N MET A 1 -22.06 2.23 2.51
CA MET A 1 -22.26 0.87 3.04
C MET A 1 -21.04 0.54 3.88
N ALA A 2 -21.20 0.31 5.19
CA ALA A 2 -20.06 0.06 6.06
C ALA A 2 -19.51 -1.35 5.77
N THR A 3 -18.31 -1.41 5.21
CA THR A 3 -17.60 -2.68 4.98
C THR A 3 -17.41 -3.38 6.32
N GLU A 4 -18.08 -4.52 6.51
CA GLU A 4 -17.92 -5.35 7.71
C GLU A 4 -16.48 -5.87 7.75
N VAL A 5 -15.73 -5.45 8.76
CA VAL A 5 -14.29 -5.68 8.82
C VAL A 5 -14.03 -7.11 9.27
N LYS A 6 -13.83 -8.02 8.30
CA LYS A 6 -13.61 -9.46 8.52
C LYS A 6 -12.13 -9.80 8.49
N PHE A 7 -11.44 -9.48 9.58
CA PHE A 7 -9.99 -9.68 9.72
C PHE A 7 -9.54 -11.11 9.39
N GLY A 8 -10.28 -12.12 9.86
CA GLY A 8 -9.96 -13.53 9.62
C GLY A 8 -10.00 -13.89 8.14
N ASP A 9 -10.96 -13.35 7.39
CA ASP A 9 -11.11 -13.61 5.96
C ASP A 9 -9.99 -12.94 5.15
N TRP A 10 -9.58 -11.73 5.54
CA TRP A 10 -8.48 -11.02 4.86
C TRP A 10 -7.14 -11.70 5.07
N ILE A 11 -6.86 -12.12 6.31
CA ILE A 11 -5.65 -12.87 6.64
C ILE A 11 -5.67 -14.24 5.96
N GLY A 12 -6.81 -14.94 5.98
CA GLY A 12 -6.97 -16.25 5.34
C GLY A 12 -6.75 -16.18 3.83
N LYS A 13 -7.40 -15.23 3.14
CA LYS A 13 -7.21 -15.01 1.69
C LYS A 13 -5.80 -14.55 1.36
N GLY A 14 -5.22 -13.65 2.15
CA GLY A 14 -3.83 -13.21 1.99
C GLY A 14 -2.84 -14.36 2.14
N PHE A 15 -3.06 -15.27 3.10
CA PHE A 15 -2.23 -16.46 3.30
C PHE A 15 -2.36 -17.46 2.15
N GLU A 16 -3.54 -17.60 1.56
CA GLU A 16 -3.75 -18.47 0.41
C GLU A 16 -3.04 -17.95 -0.84
N LEU A 17 -3.17 -16.64 -1.13
CA LEU A 17 -2.42 -15.98 -2.21
C LEU A 17 -0.91 -16.11 -2.02
N TYR A 18 -0.44 -15.97 -0.78
CA TYR A 18 0.96 -16.13 -0.41
C TYR A 18 1.47 -17.55 -0.68
N LYS A 19 0.75 -18.58 -0.21
CA LYS A 19 1.15 -19.99 -0.43
C LYS A 19 1.23 -20.35 -1.91
N GLN A 20 0.31 -19.85 -2.72
CA GLN A 20 0.28 -20.12 -4.17
C GLN A 20 1.44 -19.44 -4.91
N ASN A 21 1.96 -18.32 -4.41
CA ASN A 21 2.92 -17.47 -5.11
C ASN A 21 4.22 -17.22 -4.31
N ILE A 22 4.54 -18.13 -3.38
CA ILE A 22 5.58 -17.93 -2.37
C ILE A 22 6.96 -17.62 -2.99
N GLY A 23 7.33 -18.31 -4.06
CA GLY A 23 8.63 -18.14 -4.71
C GLY A 23 8.80 -16.75 -5.33
N VAL A 24 7.78 -16.27 -6.05
CA VAL A 24 7.83 -14.95 -6.67
C VAL A 24 7.73 -13.84 -5.63
N LEU A 25 6.87 -13.99 -4.62
CA LEU A 25 6.74 -13.01 -3.55
C LEU A 25 8.01 -12.87 -2.73
N ILE A 26 8.65 -13.98 -2.32
CA ILE A 26 9.92 -13.95 -1.59
C ILE A 26 11.03 -13.36 -2.47
N LEU A 27 11.10 -13.75 -3.74
CA LEU A 27 12.13 -13.23 -4.63
C LEU A 27 11.93 -11.73 -4.88
N ALA A 28 10.70 -11.28 -5.09
CA ALA A 28 10.36 -9.87 -5.27
C ALA A 28 10.70 -9.03 -4.02
N THR A 29 10.37 -9.51 -2.81
CA THR A 29 10.71 -8.80 -1.58
C THR A 29 12.21 -8.78 -1.32
N LEU A 30 12.93 -9.86 -1.65
CA LEU A 30 14.39 -9.91 -1.52
C LEU A 30 15.07 -8.94 -2.51
N VAL A 31 14.64 -8.93 -3.77
CA VAL A 31 15.13 -7.98 -4.78
C VAL A 31 14.86 -6.53 -4.35
N ALA A 32 13.64 -6.25 -3.88
CA ALA A 32 13.28 -4.95 -3.34
C ALA A 32 14.17 -4.55 -2.16
N LEU A 33 14.42 -5.47 -1.23
CA LEU A 33 15.23 -5.23 -0.03
C LEU A 33 16.70 -4.97 -0.38
N VAL A 34 17.28 -5.75 -1.29
CA VAL A 34 18.67 -5.57 -1.74
C VAL A 34 18.83 -4.25 -2.49
N LEU A 35 17.96 -3.96 -3.47
CA LEU A 35 18.00 -2.70 -4.22
C LEU A 35 17.81 -1.49 -3.31
N SER A 36 16.90 -1.58 -2.34
CA SER A 36 16.71 -0.52 -1.34
C SER A 36 17.94 -0.34 -0.47
N SER A 37 18.57 -1.44 -0.02
CA SER A 37 19.76 -1.37 0.85
C SER A 37 20.98 -0.78 0.12
N VAL A 38 21.23 -1.23 -1.11
CA VAL A 38 22.34 -0.74 -1.94
C VAL A 38 22.20 0.74 -2.29
N THR A 39 20.96 1.23 -2.40
CA THR A 39 20.67 2.64 -2.71
C THR A 39 20.39 3.50 -1.49
N LEU A 40 20.77 3.04 -0.29
CA LEU A 40 20.55 3.75 0.99
C LEU A 40 19.09 4.18 1.21
N GLY A 41 18.15 3.38 0.73
CA GLY A 41 16.70 3.60 0.86
C GLY A 41 16.08 4.51 -0.20
N ILE A 42 16.84 5.05 -1.16
CA ILE A 42 16.30 5.92 -2.21
C ILE A 42 15.26 5.17 -3.05
N LEU A 43 15.53 3.89 -3.37
CA LEU A 43 14.60 3.06 -4.12
C LEU A 43 13.55 2.35 -3.24
N ALA A 44 13.54 2.56 -1.91
CA ALA A 44 12.60 1.88 -1.04
C ALA A 44 11.14 2.24 -1.37
N GLY A 45 10.87 3.52 -1.68
CA GLY A 45 9.56 4.01 -2.11
C GLY A 45 9.03 3.32 -3.37
N PRO A 46 9.71 3.41 -4.53
CA PRO A 46 9.25 2.77 -5.76
C PRO A 46 9.21 1.24 -5.66
N MET A 47 10.15 0.62 -4.94
CA MET A 47 10.12 -0.84 -4.72
C MET A 47 8.91 -1.26 -3.90
N MET A 48 8.55 -0.51 -2.86
CA MET A 48 7.32 -0.76 -2.10
C MET A 48 6.09 -0.60 -2.97
N ALA A 49 6.01 0.46 -3.79
CA ALA A 49 4.91 0.65 -4.73
C ALA A 49 4.81 -0.50 -5.75
N GLY A 50 5.95 -1.02 -6.21
CA GLY A 50 6.02 -2.18 -7.08
C GLY A 50 5.54 -3.48 -6.41
N LEU A 51 5.89 -3.70 -5.15
CA LEU A 51 5.40 -4.82 -4.35
C LEU A 51 3.89 -4.71 -4.10
N CYS A 52 3.38 -3.51 -3.81
CA CYS A 52 1.96 -3.26 -3.69
C CYS A 52 1.22 -3.60 -5.00
N LEU A 53 1.74 -3.17 -6.15
CA LEU A 53 1.19 -3.53 -7.46
C LEU A 53 1.12 -5.04 -7.68
N LEU A 54 2.22 -5.74 -7.44
CA LEU A 54 2.28 -7.19 -7.58
C LEU A 54 1.25 -7.87 -6.66
N ALA A 55 1.13 -7.42 -5.41
CA ALA A 55 0.17 -7.95 -4.47
C ALA A 55 -1.29 -7.64 -4.87
N LEU A 56 -1.56 -6.48 -5.46
CA LEU A 56 -2.87 -6.12 -6.00
C LEU A 56 -3.23 -6.95 -7.23
N ASP A 57 -2.29 -7.14 -8.17
CA ASP A 57 -2.50 -7.97 -9.35
C ASP A 57 -2.81 -9.43 -8.94
N LEU A 58 -2.11 -9.94 -7.91
CA LEU A 58 -2.41 -11.24 -7.31
C LEU A 58 -3.80 -11.29 -6.66
N ALA A 59 -4.16 -10.26 -5.89
CA ALA A 59 -5.48 -10.16 -5.25
C ALA A 59 -6.62 -10.03 -6.28
N ASP A 60 -6.35 -9.42 -7.43
CA ASP A 60 -7.28 -9.26 -8.55
C ASP A 60 -7.38 -10.50 -9.45
N GLY A 61 -6.55 -11.51 -9.22
CA GLY A 61 -6.46 -12.68 -10.09
C GLY A 61 -5.88 -12.37 -11.47
N LYS A 62 -5.13 -11.27 -11.61
CA LYS A 62 -4.45 -10.87 -12.86
C LYS A 62 -3.21 -11.72 -13.12
N GLY A 63 -3.43 -12.95 -13.59
CA GLY A 63 -2.43 -13.75 -14.30
C GLY A 63 -1.17 -14.15 -13.52
N ARG A 64 -0.17 -14.65 -14.26
CA ARG A 64 1.07 -15.22 -13.69
C ARG A 64 1.87 -14.15 -12.93
N PRO A 65 2.38 -14.45 -11.72
CA PRO A 65 3.21 -13.54 -10.96
C PRO A 65 4.52 -13.25 -11.70
N ASP A 66 4.68 -12.02 -12.19
CA ASP A 66 5.91 -11.58 -12.85
C ASP A 66 6.71 -10.65 -11.92
N ILE A 67 7.96 -11.02 -11.67
CA ILE A 67 8.91 -10.22 -10.90
C ILE A 67 9.20 -8.91 -11.62
N GLY A 68 9.11 -8.86 -12.95
CA GLY A 68 9.23 -7.61 -13.72
C GLY A 68 8.23 -6.52 -13.26
N ARG A 69 7.11 -6.92 -12.66
CA ARG A 69 6.07 -6.01 -12.20
C ARG A 69 6.55 -5.06 -11.10
N ILE A 70 7.45 -5.46 -10.21
CA ILE A 70 7.95 -4.57 -9.14
C ILE A 70 8.70 -3.36 -9.70
N PHE A 71 9.27 -3.46 -10.90
CA PHE A 71 9.92 -2.33 -11.57
C PHE A 71 8.92 -1.30 -12.13
N ASN A 72 7.63 -1.63 -12.27
CA ASN A 72 6.63 -0.62 -12.62
C ASN A 72 6.39 0.39 -11.49
N GLY A 73 6.80 0.08 -10.26
CA GLY A 73 6.81 1.05 -9.17
C GLY A 73 7.68 2.29 -9.44
N PHE A 74 8.70 2.18 -10.30
CA PHE A 74 9.53 3.33 -10.70
C PHE A 74 8.79 4.38 -11.52
N GLN A 75 7.76 3.99 -12.28
CA GLN A 75 6.93 4.98 -12.99
C GLN A 75 6.22 5.93 -12.03
N ARG A 76 6.00 5.47 -10.79
CA ARG A 76 5.36 6.21 -9.72
C ARG A 76 6.37 6.69 -8.67
N PHE A 77 7.65 6.75 -9.06
CA PHE A 77 8.73 7.23 -8.21
C PHE A 77 8.47 8.65 -7.73
N VAL A 78 8.09 9.58 -8.62
CA VAL A 78 7.88 10.99 -8.24
C VAL A 78 6.76 11.15 -7.20
N PRO A 79 5.53 10.62 -7.41
CA PRO A 79 4.50 10.65 -6.38
C PRO A 79 4.89 9.97 -5.06
N ALA A 80 5.54 8.81 -5.13
CA ALA A 80 5.98 8.07 -3.94
C ALA A 80 7.09 8.83 -3.19
N PHE A 81 8.04 9.42 -3.90
CA PHE A 81 9.11 10.24 -3.33
C PHE A 81 8.56 11.50 -2.67
N LEU A 82 7.62 12.20 -3.33
CA LEU A 82 6.94 13.36 -2.73
C LEU A 82 6.13 12.97 -1.49
N PHE A 83 5.50 11.79 -1.48
CA PHE A 83 4.80 11.27 -0.31
C PHE A 83 5.76 10.98 0.85
N VAL A 84 6.89 10.31 0.58
CA VAL A 84 7.93 10.05 1.60
C VAL A 84 8.54 11.35 2.11
N LEU A 85 8.79 12.33 1.23
CA LEU A 85 9.28 13.65 1.61
C LEU A 85 8.26 14.39 2.50
N MET A 86 6.98 14.35 2.13
CA MET A 86 5.90 14.93 2.93
C MET A 86 5.83 14.27 4.32
N LEU A 87 5.89 12.95 4.39
CA LEU A 87 5.97 12.24 5.67
C LEU A 87 7.21 12.61 6.46
N ALA A 88 8.38 12.68 5.83
CA ALA A 88 9.63 13.07 6.50
C ALA A 88 9.54 14.47 7.11
N VAL A 89 8.93 15.43 6.41
CA VAL A 89 8.67 16.78 6.94
C VAL A 89 7.70 16.73 8.11
N VAL A 90 6.59 16.00 8.00
CA VAL A 90 5.59 15.85 9.07
C VAL A 90 6.23 15.22 10.32
N PHE A 91 6.93 14.09 10.17
CA PHE A 91 7.63 13.43 11.26
C PHE A 91 8.77 14.29 11.84
N GLY A 92 9.46 15.06 11.01
CA GLY A 92 10.47 16.03 11.46
C GLY A 92 9.86 17.11 12.35
N ILE A 93 8.75 17.71 11.93
CA ILE A 93 7.99 18.70 12.71
C ILE A 93 7.50 18.10 14.03
N VAL A 94 6.88 16.92 13.98
CA VAL A 94 6.42 16.19 15.16
C VAL A 94 7.57 15.90 16.12
N SER A 95 8.74 15.51 15.61
CA SER A 95 9.92 15.22 16.43
C SER A 95 10.49 16.49 17.10
N VAL A 96 10.42 17.65 16.43
CA VAL A 96 10.82 18.94 17.01
C VAL A 96 9.84 19.37 18.09
N LEU A 97 8.53 19.24 17.86
CA LEU A 97 7.47 19.48 18.86
C LEU A 97 7.60 18.52 20.05
N GLY A 98 8.04 17.28 19.80
CA GLY A 98 8.29 16.25 20.80
C GLY A 98 9.43 16.55 21.78
N ARG A 99 10.29 17.53 21.48
CA ARG A 99 11.33 18.02 22.40
C ARG A 99 10.77 18.71 23.64
N ILE A 100 9.48 19.07 23.64
CA ILE A 100 8.80 19.63 24.81
C ILE A 100 8.48 18.49 25.80
N PRO A 101 9.00 18.54 27.05
CA PRO A 101 8.83 17.45 28.00
C PRO A 101 7.35 17.21 28.36
N LEU A 102 6.99 15.94 28.58
CA LEU A 102 5.65 15.40 28.87
C LEU A 102 4.60 15.52 27.75
N ILE A 103 4.23 16.74 27.35
CA ILE A 103 3.10 16.95 26.41
C ILE A 103 3.55 16.68 24.97
N GLY A 104 4.75 17.13 24.60
CA GLY A 104 5.33 16.90 23.28
C GLY A 104 5.54 15.41 23.01
N GLN A 105 6.02 14.65 24.00
CA GLN A 105 6.20 13.21 23.85
C GLN A 105 4.87 12.47 23.64
N ALA A 106 3.82 12.80 24.40
CA ALA A 106 2.51 12.17 24.23
C ALA A 106 1.93 12.46 22.83
N ILE A 107 2.03 13.72 22.37
CA ILE A 107 1.58 14.11 21.03
C ILE A 107 2.42 13.42 19.94
N SER A 108 3.74 13.33 20.13
CA SER A 108 4.63 12.67 19.19
C SER A 108 4.33 11.18 19.08
N LEU A 109 4.04 10.51 20.19
CA LEU A 109 3.65 9.10 20.22
C LEU A 109 2.29 8.88 19.55
N ALA A 110 1.32 9.74 19.86
CA ALA A 110 0.00 9.69 19.22
C ALA A 110 0.11 9.94 17.71
N ALA A 111 0.87 10.94 17.29
CA ALA A 111 1.13 11.24 15.87
C ALA A 111 1.85 10.08 15.17
N ALA A 112 2.85 9.47 15.82
CA ALA A 112 3.56 8.33 15.28
C ALA A 112 2.68 7.08 15.13
N LEU A 113 1.59 6.96 15.88
CA LEU A 113 0.63 5.86 15.76
C LEU A 113 -0.50 6.20 14.76
N VAL A 114 -1.05 7.40 14.84
CA VAL A 114 -2.24 7.83 14.10
C VAL A 114 -1.90 8.18 12.66
N ILE A 115 -0.78 8.88 12.41
CA ILE A 115 -0.41 9.32 11.05
C ILE A 115 -0.22 8.11 10.12
N PRO A 116 0.60 7.09 10.46
CA PRO A 116 0.76 5.92 9.60
C PRO A 116 -0.54 5.17 9.37
N ALA A 117 -1.40 5.08 10.39
CA ALA A 117 -2.72 4.44 10.27
C ALA A 117 -3.64 5.19 9.29
N LEU A 118 -3.62 6.54 9.33
CA LEU A 118 -4.41 7.38 8.44
C LEU A 118 -3.88 7.38 7.00
N VAL A 119 -2.57 7.34 6.82
CA VAL A 119 -1.93 7.31 5.49
C VAL A 119 -1.68 5.90 4.98
N LEU A 120 -2.19 4.88 5.68
CA LEU A 120 -1.89 3.49 5.41
C LEU A 120 -2.29 3.08 3.99
N PHE A 121 -3.44 3.55 3.50
CA PHE A 121 -3.89 3.30 2.14
C PHE A 121 -3.33 4.30 1.12
N ALA A 122 -2.75 5.42 1.54
CA ALA A 122 -2.25 6.44 0.62
C ALA A 122 -1.18 5.88 -0.33
N MET A 123 -0.24 5.07 0.19
CA MET A 123 0.77 4.40 -0.64
C MET A 123 0.14 3.41 -1.63
N TRP A 124 -0.90 2.68 -1.21
CA TRP A 124 -1.64 1.76 -2.07
C TRP A 124 -2.43 2.50 -3.16
N LEU A 125 -3.03 3.64 -2.85
CA LEU A 125 -3.72 4.49 -3.82
C LEU A 125 -2.76 5.10 -4.84
N ILE A 126 -1.58 5.57 -4.39
CA ILE A 126 -0.54 6.05 -5.30
C ILE A 126 -0.14 4.92 -6.24
N ALA A 127 0.10 3.72 -5.70
CA ALA A 127 0.51 2.55 -6.48
C ALA A 127 -0.60 2.03 -7.41
N ASP A 128 -1.87 1.99 -7.00
CA ASP A 128 -2.98 1.44 -7.79
C ASP A 128 -3.51 2.46 -8.81
N ARG A 129 -3.71 3.72 -8.38
CA ARG A 129 -4.41 4.74 -9.16
C ARG A 129 -3.53 5.86 -9.70
N GLY A 130 -2.24 5.90 -9.35
CA GLY A 130 -1.32 6.93 -9.86
C GLY A 130 -1.65 8.36 -9.42
N ARG A 131 -2.43 8.53 -8.34
CA ARG A 131 -2.84 9.85 -7.85
C ARG A 131 -1.68 10.61 -7.20
N GLY A 132 -1.77 11.94 -7.17
CA GLY A 132 -0.79 12.79 -6.47
C GLY A 132 -0.72 12.48 -4.97
N CYS A 133 0.41 12.74 -4.31
CA CYS A 133 0.60 12.39 -2.90
C CYS A 133 -0.46 13.01 -1.98
N TRP A 134 -0.89 14.23 -2.29
CA TRP A 134 -1.87 14.98 -1.52
C TRP A 134 -3.27 14.39 -1.67
N GLU A 135 -3.71 14.13 -2.89
CA GLU A 135 -5.02 13.52 -3.18
C GLU A 135 -5.11 12.11 -2.59
N ALA A 136 -4.06 11.30 -2.74
CA ALA A 136 -4.02 9.95 -2.17
C ALA A 136 -4.10 9.96 -0.64
N THR A 137 -3.47 10.95 -0.01
CA THR A 137 -3.53 11.14 1.45
C THR A 137 -4.95 11.51 1.88
N GLN A 138 -5.61 12.44 1.19
CA GLN A 138 -6.98 12.84 1.49
C GLN A 138 -7.97 11.67 1.32
N GLU A 139 -7.86 10.90 0.25
CA GLU A 139 -8.70 9.73 0.02
C GLU A 139 -8.45 8.62 1.05
N SER A 140 -7.19 8.41 1.45
CA SER A 140 -6.85 7.48 2.53
C SER A 140 -7.48 7.91 3.85
N VAL A 141 -7.35 9.19 4.21
CA VAL A 141 -7.93 9.74 5.45
C VAL A 141 -9.46 9.64 5.44
N ALA A 142 -10.11 9.99 4.32
CA ALA A 142 -11.57 9.90 4.19
C ALA A 142 -12.09 8.45 4.26
N ALA A 143 -11.31 7.48 3.80
CA ALA A 143 -11.65 6.06 3.91
C ALA A 143 -11.40 5.49 5.31
N VAL A 144 -10.34 5.94 6.00
CA VAL A 144 -9.94 5.45 7.33
C VAL A 144 -10.78 6.07 8.44
N LEU A 145 -11.09 7.38 8.38
CA LEU A 145 -11.85 8.09 9.41
C LEU A 145 -13.16 7.41 9.85
N PRO A 146 -14.08 7.03 8.94
CA PRO A 146 -15.33 6.38 9.32
C PRO A 146 -15.16 4.96 9.88
N GLN A 147 -14.04 4.29 9.58
CA GLN A 147 -13.70 2.95 10.06
C GLN A 147 -12.51 2.95 11.04
N PHE A 148 -12.23 4.09 11.68
CA PHE A 148 -11.06 4.24 12.53
C PHE A 148 -11.02 3.23 13.67
N TRP A 149 -12.16 2.96 14.33
CA TRP A 149 -12.27 2.00 15.42
C TRP A 149 -11.88 0.55 15.03
N PRO A 150 -12.44 -0.04 13.96
CA PRO A 150 -12.01 -1.37 13.52
C PRO A 150 -10.59 -1.36 12.93
N LEU A 151 -10.14 -0.30 12.25
CA LEU A 151 -8.74 -0.18 11.79
C LEU A 151 -7.73 -0.10 12.95
N LEU A 152 -8.10 0.56 14.05
CA LEU A 152 -7.29 0.59 15.26
C LEU A 152 -7.13 -0.82 15.85
N GLY A 153 -8.23 -1.59 15.88
CA GLY A 153 -8.19 -3.01 16.25
C GLY A 153 -7.27 -3.83 15.34
N PHE A 154 -7.33 -3.61 14.02
CA PHE A 154 -6.41 -4.25 13.07
C PHE A 154 -4.95 -3.86 13.29
N SER A 155 -4.69 -2.58 13.54
CA SER A 155 -3.35 -2.06 13.79
C SER A 155 -2.72 -2.71 15.03
N ILE A 156 -3.53 -2.98 16.06
CA ILE A 156 -3.09 -3.71 17.25
C ILE A 156 -2.77 -5.17 16.90
N VAL A 157 -3.67 -5.85 16.19
CA VAL A 157 -3.47 -7.26 15.78
C VAL A 157 -2.24 -7.41 14.88
N THR A 158 -2.07 -6.53 13.90
CA THR A 158 -0.91 -6.52 13.00
C THR A 158 0.38 -6.12 13.71
N SER A 159 0.33 -5.23 14.71
CA SER A 159 1.50 -4.92 15.54
C SER A 159 1.92 -6.12 16.40
N ILE A 160 0.95 -6.90 16.91
CA ILE A 160 1.24 -8.16 17.62
C ILE A 160 1.84 -9.19 16.64
N LEU A 161 1.23 -9.38 15.46
CA LEU A 161 1.75 -10.26 14.42
C LEU A 161 3.17 -9.85 13.98
N GLY A 162 3.41 -8.54 13.83
CA GLY A 162 4.71 -7.98 13.49
C GLY A 162 5.75 -8.20 14.60
N SER A 163 5.34 -8.07 15.87
CA SER A 163 6.19 -8.35 17.03
C SER A 163 6.59 -9.83 17.08
N VAL A 164 5.68 -10.74 16.73
CA VAL A 164 6.00 -12.18 16.59
C VAL A 164 7.01 -12.41 15.46
N GLY A 165 6.93 -11.65 14.36
CA GLY A 165 7.91 -11.66 13.28
C GLY A 165 9.31 -11.20 13.70
N VAL A 166 9.40 -10.22 14.60
CA VAL A 166 10.68 -9.74 15.19
C VAL A 166 11.27 -10.78 16.15
N VAL A 167 10.43 -11.46 16.93
CA VAL A 167 10.85 -12.51 17.88
C VAL A 167 11.39 -13.77 17.16
N LEU A 168 10.98 -14.03 15.91
CA LEU A 168 11.49 -15.14 15.08
C LEU A 168 12.79 -14.81 14.29
N CYS A 169 13.70 -14.04 14.89
CA CYS A 169 15.10 -13.87 14.45
C CYS A 169 15.31 -13.40 13.00
N GLY A 170 14.47 -12.50 12.48
CA GLY A 170 14.67 -11.87 11.15
C GLY A 170 14.28 -12.73 9.94
N VAL A 171 14.31 -14.07 10.05
CA VAL A 171 13.77 -14.99 9.03
C VAL A 171 12.25 -14.88 8.97
N GLY A 172 11.61 -14.70 10.13
CA GLY A 172 10.19 -14.39 10.22
C GLY A 172 9.82 -13.14 9.42
N LEU A 173 10.67 -12.11 9.39
CA LEU A 173 10.41 -10.86 8.69
C LEU A 173 10.34 -11.04 7.16
N ILE A 174 11.26 -11.81 6.56
CA ILE A 174 11.28 -12.03 5.11
C ILE A 174 10.06 -12.81 4.62
N VAL A 175 9.54 -13.73 5.44
CA VAL A 175 8.37 -14.57 5.14
C VAL A 175 7.07 -13.85 5.49
N THR A 176 7.06 -13.10 6.59
CA THR A 176 5.86 -12.41 7.08
C THR A 176 5.56 -11.15 6.28
N TRP A 177 6.59 -10.46 5.76
CA TRP A 177 6.40 -9.25 4.95
C TRP A 177 5.56 -9.48 3.68
N PRO A 178 5.87 -10.45 2.79
CA PRO A 178 5.04 -10.73 1.62
C PRO A 178 3.64 -11.23 1.99
N MET A 179 3.51 -12.02 3.07
CA MET A 179 2.21 -12.48 3.56
C MET A 179 1.35 -11.31 4.05
N ALA A 180 1.94 -10.40 4.82
CA ALA A 180 1.29 -9.17 5.27
C ALA A 180 0.90 -8.29 4.07
N LEU A 181 1.77 -8.15 3.07
CA LEU A 181 1.47 -7.44 1.82
C LEU A 181 0.23 -8.02 1.12
N CYS A 182 0.13 -9.35 1.00
CA CYS A 182 -1.06 -9.97 0.42
C CYS A 182 -2.33 -9.73 1.26
N ALA A 183 -2.24 -9.83 2.58
CA ALA A 183 -3.38 -9.54 3.47
C ALA A 183 -3.83 -8.07 3.37
N TRP A 184 -2.88 -7.15 3.29
CA TRP A 184 -3.15 -5.72 3.09
C TRP A 184 -3.71 -5.43 1.69
N ALA A 185 -3.30 -6.15 0.65
CA ALA A 185 -3.87 -6.01 -0.70
C ALA A 185 -5.34 -6.42 -0.72
N VAL A 186 -5.69 -7.54 -0.06
CA VAL A 186 -7.08 -8.01 0.08
C VAL A 186 -7.91 -7.00 0.89
N ALA A 187 -7.35 -6.49 2.00
CA ALA A 187 -8.01 -5.46 2.79
C ALA A 187 -8.22 -4.18 1.97
N TYR A 188 -7.21 -3.73 1.23
CA TYR A 188 -7.30 -2.56 0.34
C TYR A 188 -8.41 -2.74 -0.69
N ARG A 189 -8.52 -3.91 -1.36
CA ARG A 189 -9.60 -4.19 -2.30
C ARG A 189 -10.99 -4.26 -1.66
N ALA A 190 -11.09 -4.51 -0.36
CA ALA A 190 -12.35 -4.45 0.37
C ALA A 190 -12.83 -2.99 0.61
N PHE A 191 -11.92 -2.03 0.72
CA PHE A 191 -12.23 -0.60 0.83
C PHE A 191 -12.30 0.10 -0.55
N PHE A 192 -11.44 -0.33 -1.47
CA PHE A 192 -11.31 0.18 -2.82
C PHE A 192 -11.42 -0.97 -3.82
N PRO A 193 -12.65 -1.37 -4.19
CA PRO A 193 -12.86 -2.42 -5.18
C PRO A 193 -12.05 -2.15 -6.44
N ALA A 194 -11.49 -3.21 -7.02
CA ALA A 194 -10.84 -3.12 -8.32
C ALA A 194 -11.81 -2.44 -9.30
N PRO A 195 -11.34 -1.51 -10.15
CA PRO A 195 -12.13 -1.09 -11.29
C PRO A 195 -12.59 -2.37 -11.99
N ALA A 196 -13.91 -2.59 -12.06
CA ALA A 196 -14.45 -3.78 -12.69
C ALA A 196 -13.77 -3.90 -14.04
N ALA A 197 -13.25 -5.09 -14.35
CA ALA A 197 -12.54 -5.41 -15.59
C ALA A 197 -13.39 -5.24 -16.88
N GLY A 198 -14.47 -4.45 -16.83
CA GLY A 198 -15.32 -4.04 -17.94
C GLY A 198 -15.54 -2.53 -18.06
N ALA A 199 -14.87 -1.67 -17.28
CA ALA A 199 -14.97 -0.21 -17.44
C ALA A 199 -13.85 0.40 -18.32
N GLU A 200 -12.81 -0.37 -18.66
CA GLU A 200 -11.74 0.07 -19.57
C GLU A 200 -12.07 -0.17 -21.05
N THR A 201 -13.28 -0.66 -21.36
CA THR A 201 -13.83 -0.74 -22.73
C THR A 201 -14.87 0.34 -23.04
N ALA A 202 -15.20 1.22 -22.10
CA ALA A 202 -16.00 2.40 -22.37
C ALA A 202 -15.10 3.64 -22.49
N LEU A 203 -14.13 3.58 -23.41
CA LEU A 203 -13.76 4.80 -24.12
C LEU A 203 -15.08 5.35 -24.70
N PRO A 204 -15.48 6.60 -24.41
CA PRO A 204 -16.41 7.28 -25.28
C PRO A 204 -15.70 7.34 -26.63
N THR A 205 -16.05 6.42 -27.52
CA THR A 205 -15.69 6.51 -28.92
C THR A 205 -16.05 7.93 -29.32
N ALA A 206 -15.03 8.65 -29.77
CA ALA A 206 -15.16 9.98 -30.33
C ALA A 206 -16.41 10.01 -31.24
N PRO A 207 -17.23 11.08 -31.20
CA PRO A 207 -18.35 11.20 -32.11
C PRO A 207 -17.83 10.93 -33.52
N ALA A 208 -18.40 9.93 -34.18
CA ALA A 208 -18.00 9.53 -35.52
C ALA A 208 -17.89 10.78 -36.40
N ALA A 209 -16.71 10.99 -36.96
CA ALA A 209 -16.48 12.05 -37.94
C ALA A 209 -17.52 11.89 -39.06
N PRO A 210 -18.18 12.97 -39.50
CA PRO A 210 -19.19 12.89 -40.54
C PRO A 210 -18.58 12.34 -41.84
N PRO A 211 -19.31 11.49 -42.58
CA PRO A 211 -18.80 10.88 -43.81
C PRO A 211 -18.46 11.96 -44.85
N PRO A 212 -17.38 11.78 -45.64
CA PRO A 212 -16.98 12.76 -46.65
C PRO A 212 -18.05 12.90 -47.74
N PRO A 213 -18.25 14.12 -48.28
CA PRO A 213 -19.23 14.37 -49.32
C PRO A 213 -18.88 13.54 -50.57
N GLN A 214 -19.84 12.72 -51.00
CA GLN A 214 -19.75 12.00 -52.27
C GLN A 214 -19.89 13.04 -53.40
N ALA A 215 -18.88 13.11 -54.26
CA ALA A 215 -18.88 13.83 -55.53
C ALA A 215 -18.78 12.82 -56.67
#